data_AF-A0AAW1SR05-F1
#
_entry.id   AF-A0AAW1SR05-F1
#
_cell.length_a   1.000
_cell.length_b   1.000
_cell.length_c   1.000
_cell.angle_alpha   90.00
_cell.angle_beta   90.00
_cell.angle_gamma   90.00
#
_symmetry.space_group_name_H-M   'P 1'
#
loop_
_entity.id
_entity.type
_entity.pdbx_description
1 polymer ?
#
loop_
_entity_poly.entity_id
_entity_poly.type
_entity_poly.pdbx_seq_one_letter_code
_entity_poly.pdbx_strand_id
1 'polypeptide(L)'
;MYRAKQRGWLEMDLLVGMWAERNLPTADPPMLAAFEELLDEENPDLLKWLTGQLEPPEPLRRNPAFVAVYRDTQKQLGDHTLQQANAAGSKEWIRGWDDWNRTDEQPNTAAAEAADTTSPDK
;
A
#
# COMPACT_ATOMS: atom_id res chain seq x y z
N MET A 1 9.96 18.26 10.69
CA MET A 1 8.66 18.26 9.95
C MET A 1 8.81 18.36 8.44
N TYR A 2 9.61 19.28 7.89
CA TYR A 2 9.64 19.55 6.44
C TYR A 2 10.17 18.39 5.57
N ARG A 3 11.09 17.55 6.07
CA ARG A 3 11.68 16.43 5.30
C ARG A 3 10.86 15.13 5.28
N ALA A 4 9.92 14.96 6.21
CA ALA A 4 9.00 13.82 6.17
C ALA A 4 7.99 14.00 5.02
N LYS A 5 7.52 15.25 4.82
CA LYS A 5 6.44 15.64 3.87
C LYS A 5 6.85 15.88 2.41
N GLN A 6 8.08 15.55 2.00
CA GLN A 6 8.58 15.81 0.64
C GLN A 6 8.86 14.54 -0.19
N ARG A 7 8.35 13.40 0.26
CA ARG A 7 8.63 12.08 -0.33
C ARG A 7 7.66 11.67 -1.44
N GLY A 8 6.54 12.39 -1.58
CA GLY A 8 5.55 12.16 -2.64
C GLY A 8 4.72 10.88 -2.45
N TRP A 9 4.80 10.24 -1.27
CA TRP A 9 4.09 9.00 -0.94
C TRP A 9 3.17 9.25 0.25
N LEU A 10 1.87 9.39 -0.03
CA LEU A 10 0.87 9.70 0.99
C LEU A 10 0.88 8.69 2.14
N GLU A 11 1.12 7.41 1.86
CA GLU A 11 1.19 6.35 2.87
C GLU A 11 2.33 6.58 3.87
N MET A 12 3.50 6.98 3.38
CA MET A 12 4.66 7.29 4.23
C MET A 12 4.39 8.53 5.07
N ASP A 13 3.79 9.55 4.46
CA ASP A 13 3.41 10.79 5.12
C ASP A 13 2.41 10.56 6.25
N LEU A 14 1.47 9.64 6.06
CA LEU A 14 0.52 9.26 7.09
C LEU A 14 1.22 8.51 8.23
N LEU A 15 1.96 7.44 7.93
CA LEU A 15 2.58 6.60 8.97
C LEU A 15 3.64 7.36 9.78
N VAL A 16 4.61 7.97 9.09
CA VAL A 16 5.73 8.66 9.74
C VAL A 16 5.31 10.04 10.22
N GLY A 17 4.49 10.76 9.45
CA GLY A 17 4.05 12.11 9.79
C GLY A 17 3.13 12.16 11.00
N MET A 18 2.15 11.25 11.11
CA MET A 18 1.27 11.21 12.29
C MET A 18 2.04 10.83 13.56
N TRP A 19 2.97 9.87 13.47
CA TRP A 19 3.84 9.53 14.60
C TRP A 19 4.70 10.73 14.99
N ALA A 20 5.30 11.41 14.02
CA ALA A 20 6.15 12.57 14.23
C ALA A 20 5.40 13.75 14.86
N GLU A 21 4.19 14.07 14.40
CA GLU A 21 3.35 15.13 14.94
C GLU A 21 3.03 14.91 16.44
N ARG A 22 2.88 13.65 16.85
CA ARG A 22 2.53 13.28 18.23
C ARG A 22 3.74 13.16 19.16
N ASN A 23 4.89 12.76 18.64
CA ASN A 23 6.05 12.38 19.47
C ASN A 23 7.22 13.37 19.38
N LEU A 24 7.42 14.08 18.25
CA LEU A 24 8.52 15.04 18.11
C LEU A 24 8.47 16.25 19.05
N PRO A 25 7.30 16.79 19.46
CA PRO A 25 7.26 17.93 20.38
C PRO A 25 7.88 17.65 21.75
N THR A 26 7.93 16.37 22.15
CA THR A 26 8.46 15.92 23.44
C THR A 26 9.69 15.02 23.30
N ALA A 27 10.26 14.91 22.10
CA ALA A 27 11.36 14.00 21.83
C ALA A 27 12.71 14.57 22.31
N ASP A 28 13.52 13.71 22.93
CA ASP A 28 14.88 14.06 23.33
C ASP A 28 15.83 14.21 22.11
N PRO A 29 16.93 14.97 22.22
CA PRO A 29 17.92 15.11 21.15
C PRO A 29 18.43 13.80 20.49
N PRO A 30 18.74 12.71 21.23
CA PRO A 30 19.12 11.44 20.59
C PRO A 30 17.99 10.80 19.79
N MET A 31 16.73 11.02 20.18
CA MET A 31 15.57 10.53 19.43
C MET A 31 15.41 11.29 18.12
N LEU A 32 15.67 12.61 18.12
CA LEU A 32 15.66 13.44 16.92
C LEU A 32 16.75 13.02 15.92
N ALA A 33 17.98 12.77 16.40
CA ALA A 33 19.07 12.28 15.55
C ALA A 33 18.74 10.90 14.93
N ALA A 34 18.23 9.98 15.74
CA ALA A 34 17.79 8.68 15.25
C ALA A 34 16.64 8.78 14.24
N PHE A 35 15.75 9.76 14.41
CA PHE A 35 14.67 10.04 13.46
C PHE A 35 15.18 10.66 12.16
N GLU A 36 16.24 11.48 12.20
CA GLU A 36 16.90 11.98 10.98
C GLU A 36 17.53 10.84 10.18
N GLU A 37 18.24 9.92 10.84
CA GLU A 37 18.80 8.71 10.19
C GLU A 37 17.70 7.85 9.55
N LEU A 38 16.55 7.70 10.23
CA LEU A 38 15.39 6.99 9.69
C LEU A 38 14.84 7.65 8.42
N LEU A 39 14.87 8.98 8.37
CA LEU A 39 14.45 9.71 7.18
C LEU A 39 15.47 9.55 6.05
N ASP A 40 16.76 9.36 6.29
CA ASP A 40 17.72 9.21 5.18
C ASP A 40 17.55 7.92 4.36
N GLU A 41 16.70 6.99 4.81
CA GLU A 41 16.38 5.75 4.10
C GLU A 41 15.41 5.91 2.92
N GLU A 42 15.48 4.95 2.01
CA GLU A 42 14.64 4.88 0.80
C GLU A 42 13.18 4.50 1.13
N ASN A 43 12.24 5.28 0.60
CA ASN A 43 10.81 5.13 0.88
C ASN A 43 10.21 3.74 0.59
N PRO A 44 10.48 3.09 -0.57
CA PRO A 44 9.82 1.82 -0.89
C PRO A 44 10.23 0.71 0.06
N ASP A 45 11.49 0.70 0.53
CA ASP A 45 11.98 -0.31 1.45
C ASP A 45 11.58 0.01 2.88
N LEU A 46 11.63 1.28 3.27
CA LEU A 46 11.10 1.75 4.55
C LEU A 46 9.63 1.35 4.75
N LEU A 47 8.79 1.48 3.72
CA LEU A 47 7.38 1.08 3.81
C LEU A 47 7.23 -0.43 4.01
N LYS A 48 8.00 -1.25 3.28
CA LYS A 48 7.97 -2.71 3.44
C LYS A 48 8.42 -3.13 4.84
N TRP A 49 9.41 -2.47 5.41
CA TRP A 49 9.88 -2.74 6.77
C TRP A 49 8.85 -2.32 7.82
N LEU A 50 8.26 -1.13 7.70
CA LEU A 50 7.25 -0.62 8.64
C LEU A 50 5.97 -1.47 8.66
N THR A 51 5.54 -1.92 7.48
CA THR A 51 4.36 -2.79 7.32
C THR A 51 4.66 -4.26 7.64
N GLY A 52 5.92 -4.64 7.84
CA GLY A 52 6.34 -6.02 8.14
C GLY A 52 6.35 -6.95 6.93
N GLN A 53 6.32 -6.42 5.70
CA GLN A 53 6.45 -7.19 4.46
C GLN A 53 7.88 -7.72 4.25
N LEU A 54 8.88 -7.00 4.76
CA LEU A 54 10.30 -7.40 4.74
C LEU A 54 10.94 -7.15 6.11
N GLU A 55 12.01 -7.90 6.41
CA GLU A 55 12.83 -7.62 7.60
C GLU A 55 13.74 -6.40 7.37
N PRO A 56 13.80 -5.46 8.33
CA PRO A 56 14.71 -4.32 8.27
C PRO A 56 16.17 -4.77 8.46
N PRO A 57 17.14 -4.08 7.85
CA PRO A 57 18.54 -4.36 8.07
C PRO A 57 18.95 -4.03 9.51
N GLU A 58 20.01 -4.70 9.97
CA GLU A 58 20.46 -4.67 11.35
C GLU A 58 20.73 -3.27 11.96
N PRO A 59 21.29 -2.29 11.22
CA PRO A 59 21.47 -0.93 11.73
C PRO A 59 20.15 -0.23 12.05
N LEU A 60 19.15 -0.37 11.18
CA LEU A 60 17.82 0.22 11.35
C LEU A 60 17.02 -0.47 12.46
N ARG A 61 17.17 -1.79 12.59
CA ARG A 61 16.49 -2.54 13.65
C ARG A 61 16.87 -2.07 15.07
N ARG A 62 18.09 -1.53 15.23
CA ARG A 62 18.57 -0.95 16.49
C ARG A 62 18.23 0.52 16.67
N ASN A 63 17.75 1.19 15.62
CA ASN A 63 17.41 2.60 15.68
C ASN A 63 16.14 2.80 16.55
N PRO A 64 16.19 3.61 17.62
CA PRO A 64 15.05 3.80 18.52
C PRO A 64 13.86 4.47 17.84
N ALA A 65 14.09 5.35 16.87
CA ALA A 65 13.03 5.98 16.09
C ALA A 65 12.32 4.97 15.20
N PHE A 66 13.07 4.08 14.52
CA PHE A 66 12.49 3.00 13.72
C PHE A 66 11.60 2.11 14.58
N VAL A 67 12.08 1.66 15.75
CA VAL A 67 11.31 0.79 16.65
C VAL A 67 10.02 1.48 17.14
N ALA A 68 10.09 2.78 17.43
CA ALA A 68 8.92 3.53 17.87
C ALA A 68 7.86 3.70 16.77
N VAL A 69 8.29 4.05 15.55
CA VAL A 69 7.39 4.18 14.38
C VAL A 69 6.83 2.83 13.97
N TYR A 70 7.64 1.77 13.98
CA TYR A 70 7.21 0.40 13.68
C TYR A 70 6.11 -0.05 14.65
N ARG A 71 6.32 0.13 15.96
CA ARG A 71 5.32 -0.23 16.98
C ARG A 71 4.01 0.53 16.77
N ASP A 72 4.07 1.83 16.50
CA ASP A 72 2.87 2.64 16.26
C ASP A 72 2.15 2.19 14.98
N THR A 73 2.89 1.88 13.91
CA THR A 73 2.37 1.35 12.65
C THR A 73 1.66 0.01 12.86
N GLN A 74 2.28 -0.93 13.58
CA GLN A 74 1.68 -2.23 13.89
C GLN A 74 0.41 -2.09 14.74
N LYS A 75 0.39 -1.12 15.67
CA LYS A 75 -0.81 -0.80 16.44
C LYS A 75 -1.92 -0.26 15.53
N GLN A 76 -1.63 0.73 14.69
CA GLN A 76 -2.60 1.31 13.75
C GLN A 76 -3.15 0.24 12.80
N LEU A 77 -2.27 -0.64 12.27
CA LEU A 77 -2.70 -1.73 11.41
C LEU A 77 -3.61 -2.71 12.15
N GLY A 78 -3.31 -3.06 13.40
CA GLY A 78 -4.17 -3.90 14.24
C GLY A 78 -5.54 -3.27 14.53
N ASP A 79 -5.56 -1.97 14.83
CA ASP A 79 -6.79 -1.22 15.11
C ASP A 79 -7.70 -1.14 13.85
N HIS A 80 -7.11 -1.03 12.65
CA HIS A 80 -7.85 -0.86 11.39
C HIS A 80 -8.15 -2.17 10.62
N THR A 81 -7.35 -3.22 10.78
CA THR A 81 -7.56 -4.51 10.08
C THR A 81 -8.81 -5.25 10.52
N LEU A 82 -9.27 -5.08 11.76
CA LEU A 82 -10.50 -5.71 12.25
C LEU A 82 -11.79 -4.94 11.90
N GLN A 83 -11.67 -3.66 11.52
CA GLN A 83 -12.83 -2.82 11.22
C GLN A 83 -13.33 -3.00 9.78
N GLN A 84 -12.48 -3.50 8.86
CA GLN A 84 -12.81 -3.73 7.45
C GLN A 84 -12.81 -5.21 7.03
N ALA A 85 -12.07 -6.10 7.68
CA ALA A 85 -12.01 -7.52 7.30
C ALA A 85 -13.30 -8.32 7.60
N ASN A 86 -14.18 -7.80 8.46
CA ASN A 86 -15.50 -8.39 8.76
C ASN A 86 -16.64 -7.81 7.91
N ALA A 87 -16.37 -6.91 6.96
CA ALA A 87 -17.36 -6.52 5.96
C ALA A 87 -17.41 -7.58 4.86
N ALA A 88 -18.25 -8.59 5.06
CA ALA A 88 -18.67 -9.53 4.02
C ALA A 88 -19.10 -8.75 2.75
N GLY A 89 -18.25 -8.72 1.71
CA GLY A 89 -18.56 -8.01 0.46
C GLY A 89 -17.39 -7.63 -0.45
N SER A 90 -16.14 -7.98 -0.11
CA SER A 90 -14.97 -7.72 -0.95
C SER A 90 -14.94 -8.62 -2.19
N LYS A 91 -15.64 -8.26 -3.27
CA LYS A 91 -15.43 -8.87 -4.61
C LYS A 91 -15.89 -8.09 -5.85
N GLU A 92 -16.26 -6.82 -5.78
CA GLU A 92 -16.79 -6.11 -6.97
C GLU A 92 -15.85 -5.05 -7.58
N TRP A 93 -14.97 -4.44 -6.78
CA TRP A 93 -14.09 -3.35 -7.26
C TRP A 93 -12.79 -3.84 -7.93
N ILE A 94 -12.47 -5.14 -7.86
CA ILE A 94 -11.31 -5.78 -8.53
C ILE A 94 -11.77 -6.48 -9.82
N ARG A 95 -12.54 -5.79 -10.65
CA ARG A 95 -12.96 -6.31 -11.97
C ARG A 95 -12.49 -5.46 -13.14
N GLY A 96 -12.13 -4.19 -12.88
CA GLY A 96 -11.70 -3.24 -13.91
C GLY A 96 -10.21 -2.91 -13.91
N TRP A 97 -9.38 -3.62 -13.14
CA TRP A 97 -7.93 -3.41 -13.08
C TRP A 97 -7.13 -4.37 -13.99
N ASP A 98 -7.76 -5.40 -14.55
CA ASP A 98 -7.10 -6.41 -15.42
C ASP A 98 -7.07 -6.03 -16.91
N ASP A 99 -7.77 -4.98 -17.35
CA ASP A 99 -7.95 -4.69 -18.78
C ASP A 99 -6.84 -3.81 -19.41
N TRP A 100 -5.72 -3.53 -18.74
CA TRP A 100 -4.68 -2.62 -19.26
C TRP A 100 -3.75 -3.20 -20.34
N ASN A 101 -3.84 -4.50 -20.66
CA ASN A 101 -2.95 -5.15 -21.65
C ASN A 101 -3.67 -5.93 -22.76
N ARG A 102 -4.90 -5.56 -23.16
CA ARG A 102 -5.45 -6.03 -24.45
C ARG A 102 -4.89 -5.17 -25.59
N THR A 103 -3.69 -5.49 -26.05
CA THR A 103 -3.24 -5.12 -27.41
C THR A 103 -3.68 -6.21 -28.39
N ASP A 104 -4.40 -5.77 -29.43
CA ASP A 104 -4.97 -6.50 -30.58
C ASP A 104 -4.41 -7.88 -30.93
N GLU A 105 -5.28 -8.91 -30.91
CA GLU A 105 -5.30 -10.00 -31.90
C GLU A 105 -6.74 -10.57 -32.05
N GLN A 106 -7.51 -10.04 -33.01
CA GLN A 106 -8.59 -10.82 -33.64
C GLN A 106 -8.23 -11.00 -35.13
N PRO A 107 -7.81 -12.20 -35.57
CA PRO A 107 -7.67 -12.47 -36.99
C PRO A 107 -9.06 -12.57 -37.63
N ASN A 108 -9.24 -11.80 -38.69
CA ASN A 108 -10.38 -11.85 -39.60
C ASN A 108 -10.46 -13.23 -40.30
N THR A 109 -11.61 -13.88 -40.29
CA THR A 109 -11.95 -14.90 -41.29
C THR A 109 -13.42 -14.72 -41.69
N ALA A 110 -13.61 -14.32 -42.93
CA ALA A 110 -14.88 -14.29 -43.64
C ALA A 110 -15.39 -15.71 -43.97
N ALA A 111 -16.70 -15.81 -44.19
CA ALA A 111 -17.43 -16.74 -45.07
C ALA A 111 -18.48 -17.67 -44.42
N ALA A 112 -19.54 -17.90 -45.21
CA ALA A 112 -20.75 -18.73 -45.05
C ALA A 112 -21.87 -18.09 -44.20
N GLU A 113 -22.92 -17.46 -44.75
CA GLU A 113 -23.91 -17.92 -45.74
C GLU A 113 -24.49 -19.31 -45.46
N ALA A 114 -25.72 -19.34 -44.93
CA ALA A 114 -26.85 -20.28 -45.15
C ALA A 114 -27.80 -20.16 -43.94
N ALA A 115 -28.98 -19.53 -44.07
CA ALA A 115 -30.23 -20.23 -44.38
C ALA A 115 -30.48 -21.44 -43.47
N ASP A 116 -31.47 -21.36 -42.58
CA ASP A 116 -32.69 -22.19 -42.68
C ASP A 116 -33.56 -22.09 -41.41
N THR A 117 -34.85 -22.23 -41.71
CA THR A 117 -36.08 -22.24 -40.95
C THR A 117 -36.12 -23.02 -39.62
N THR A 118 -36.98 -22.59 -38.69
CA THR A 118 -38.13 -23.38 -38.18
C THR A 118 -38.58 -22.92 -36.79
N SER A 119 -39.81 -22.39 -36.75
CA SER A 119 -40.69 -22.29 -35.57
C SER A 119 -41.15 -23.70 -35.14
N PRO A 120 -41.37 -24.01 -33.85
CA PRO A 120 -42.77 -24.08 -33.35
C PRO A 120 -42.92 -23.68 -31.86
N ASP A 121 -43.96 -22.92 -31.52
CA ASP A 121 -45.25 -23.37 -30.93
C ASP A 121 -45.20 -23.64 -29.41
N LYS A 122 -45.73 -22.69 -28.63
CA LYS A 122 -46.88 -22.92 -27.74
C LYS A 122 -47.52 -21.60 -27.29
#